data_AF-A0A2T0AC16-F1
#
_entry.id   AF-A0A2T0AC16-F1
#
_cell.length_a   1.000
_cell.length_b   1.000
_cell.length_c   1.000
_cell.angle_alpha   90.00
_cell.angle_beta   90.00
_cell.angle_gamma   90.00
#
_symmetry.space_group_name_H-M   'P 1'
#
loop_
_entity.id
_entity.type
_entity.pdbx_description
1 polymer ?
#
loop_
_entity_poly.entity_id
_entity_poly.type
_entity_poly.pdbx_seq_one_letter_code
_entity_poly.pdbx_strand_id
1 'polypeptide(L)'
;MTSPTTSNKRAASPPPDPLPAKRVHSSKCPSRHTAVLICQSRGVIASVCVYDYQELLRDAVSLFKLPDDRLLILERDVPRKGWQTLREYSEENDFERYPGQTFPLFRISFSSQLSPADERPKYLTERDKEEWGCSISPMFYSSMTEADAYLTVYRPSAVGYGALPKPLSLMIKTLPGRQIPIEWYPQATVLDLKYALAASEGVPVDQQSLKFYGKHLEDGRTLCDHGVEHDSSIYMILNLRGGKPVIYLFPPTPLDSASVSVTLTPEWHFSALYPVVDPVKRGEGETSASWTVFAQPDGSLVDLASGLELKYLFWEAEAYKTTSSTPSHLVFDPSNPSLDASNGCALPFTSFLAHLDKTLAALSLHTAARNDFITYWLSHFTRIRDAGQHIGFRFLAQSDYERAARLDVDPKPDVVTRVFLLFKGVGAEEASEWKKPGEVDWVKELGIQVEKVEDKPLFRVLEWGGMEVV
;
A
#
# COMPACT_ATOMS: atom_id res chain seq x y z
N MET A 1 -96.53 -17.52 23.47
CA MET A 1 -96.09 -18.73 24.19
C MET A 1 -96.80 -19.91 23.57
N THR A 2 -96.12 -20.60 22.66
CA THR A 2 -96.65 -21.71 21.87
C THR A 2 -95.57 -22.76 21.66
N SER A 3 -96.05 -24.00 21.69
CA SER A 3 -95.44 -25.33 21.68
C SER A 3 -94.56 -25.68 20.45
N PRO A 4 -93.93 -26.87 20.42
CA PRO A 4 -92.75 -27.20 19.61
C PRO A 4 -93.04 -28.04 18.33
N THR A 5 -91.93 -28.52 17.72
CA THR A 5 -91.76 -29.65 16.76
C THR A 5 -92.17 -29.45 15.29
N THR A 6 -91.18 -29.52 14.37
CA THR A 6 -90.90 -30.74 13.56
C THR A 6 -89.58 -30.67 12.79
N SER A 7 -88.84 -31.78 12.91
CA SER A 7 -87.87 -32.41 11.98
C SER A 7 -87.91 -31.99 10.50
N ASN A 8 -86.73 -31.79 9.91
CA ASN A 8 -86.40 -32.38 8.60
C ASN A 8 -84.91 -32.71 8.46
N LYS A 9 -84.63 -33.95 8.04
CA LYS A 9 -83.31 -34.54 7.78
C LYS A 9 -82.82 -34.21 6.36
N ARG A 10 -81.49 -34.04 6.27
CA ARG A 10 -80.57 -34.39 5.16
C ARG A 10 -80.85 -33.86 3.74
N ALA A 11 -79.94 -32.99 3.29
CA ALA A 11 -79.10 -33.25 2.12
C ALA A 11 -77.72 -32.61 2.37
N ALA A 12 -76.67 -33.43 2.45
CA ALA A 12 -75.29 -32.96 2.52
C ALA A 12 -74.83 -32.63 1.10
N SER A 13 -74.39 -31.39 0.88
CA SER A 13 -73.76 -30.97 -0.37
C SER A 13 -72.45 -31.73 -0.59
N PRO A 14 -72.11 -32.10 -1.84
CA PRO A 14 -70.85 -32.78 -2.14
C PRO A 14 -69.64 -31.90 -1.81
N PRO A 15 -68.48 -32.49 -1.47
CA PRO A 15 -67.26 -31.71 -1.29
C PRO A 15 -66.89 -31.00 -2.60
N PRO A 16 -66.33 -29.79 -2.55
CA PRO A 16 -65.88 -29.08 -3.74
C PRO A 16 -64.79 -29.89 -4.44
N ASP A 17 -64.88 -30.01 -5.77
CA ASP A 17 -63.89 -30.66 -6.60
C ASP A 17 -62.47 -30.10 -6.33
N PRO A 18 -61.43 -30.94 -6.31
CA PRO A 18 -60.07 -30.46 -6.20
C PRO A 18 -59.74 -29.60 -7.41
N LEU A 19 -59.47 -28.31 -7.15
CA LEU A 19 -58.98 -27.36 -8.14
C LEU A 19 -57.77 -27.97 -8.87
N PRO A 20 -57.67 -27.80 -10.21
CA PRO A 20 -56.56 -28.36 -10.97
C PRO A 20 -55.25 -27.80 -10.42
N ALA A 21 -54.32 -28.70 -10.10
CA ALA A 21 -52.97 -28.34 -9.67
C ALA A 21 -52.34 -27.43 -10.74
N LYS A 22 -52.34 -26.12 -10.49
CA LYS A 22 -51.48 -25.20 -11.23
C LYS A 22 -50.07 -25.70 -11.00
N ARG A 23 -49.40 -26.14 -12.07
CA ARG A 23 -47.94 -26.22 -12.10
C ARG A 23 -47.42 -24.85 -11.66
N VAL A 24 -46.98 -24.76 -10.42
CA VAL A 24 -46.11 -23.69 -9.98
C VAL A 24 -44.81 -23.95 -10.72
N HIS A 25 -44.61 -23.27 -11.86
CA HIS A 25 -43.25 -23.00 -12.27
C HIS A 25 -42.63 -22.22 -11.12
N SER A 26 -41.72 -22.86 -10.38
CA SER A 26 -40.86 -22.17 -9.44
C SER A 26 -40.03 -21.19 -10.27
N SER A 27 -40.45 -19.93 -10.33
CA SER A 27 -39.56 -18.85 -10.72
C SER A 27 -38.49 -18.79 -9.62
N LYS A 28 -37.35 -19.44 -9.86
CA LYS A 28 -36.15 -19.26 -9.03
C LYS A 28 -35.92 -17.75 -8.93
N CYS A 29 -35.97 -17.21 -7.72
CA CYS A 29 -35.55 -15.84 -7.46
C CYS A 29 -34.04 -15.78 -7.79
N PRO A 30 -33.56 -14.85 -8.63
CA PRO A 30 -32.14 -14.76 -8.94
C PRO A 30 -31.35 -14.53 -7.65
N SER A 31 -30.38 -15.40 -7.40
CA SER A 31 -29.48 -15.36 -6.24
C SER A 31 -28.72 -14.04 -6.22
N ARG A 32 -28.80 -13.30 -5.11
CA ARG A 32 -28.06 -12.04 -4.87
C ARG A 32 -26.58 -12.36 -4.67
N HIS A 33 -25.70 -11.81 -5.49
CA HIS A 33 -24.25 -11.91 -5.33
C HIS A 33 -23.68 -10.55 -4.92
N THR A 34 -22.60 -10.52 -4.15
CA THR A 34 -21.89 -9.27 -3.84
C THR A 34 -20.46 -9.38 -4.35
N ALA A 35 -20.09 -8.46 -5.24
CA ALA A 35 -18.79 -8.41 -5.87
C ALA A 35 -17.99 -7.23 -5.32
N VAL A 36 -16.73 -7.46 -4.94
CA VAL A 36 -15.80 -6.40 -4.51
C VAL A 36 -14.78 -6.18 -5.62
N LEU A 37 -14.79 -4.96 -6.15
CA LEU A 37 -13.94 -4.54 -7.26
C LEU A 37 -12.64 -3.92 -6.71
N ILE A 38 -11.50 -4.48 -7.11
CA ILE A 38 -10.16 -4.11 -6.63
C ILE A 38 -9.28 -3.76 -7.84
N CYS A 39 -8.87 -2.50 -7.95
CA CYS A 39 -7.92 -2.11 -8.97
C CYS A 39 -6.50 -2.10 -8.39
N GLN A 40 -5.54 -2.76 -9.05
CA GLN A 40 -4.16 -2.80 -8.54
C GLN A 40 -3.50 -1.42 -8.44
N SER A 41 -3.87 -0.48 -9.31
CA SER A 41 -3.32 0.88 -9.28
C SER A 41 -4.05 1.83 -8.33
N ARG A 42 -5.23 1.44 -7.80
CA ARG A 42 -6.12 2.36 -7.06
C ARG A 42 -6.75 1.76 -5.79
N GLY A 43 -6.47 0.50 -5.45
CA GLY A 43 -7.03 -0.19 -4.30
C GLY A 43 -8.48 -0.67 -4.48
N VAL A 44 -9.15 -0.98 -3.37
CA VAL A 44 -10.57 -1.38 -3.34
C VAL A 44 -11.45 -0.17 -3.64
N ILE A 45 -12.29 -0.25 -4.67
CA ILE A 45 -13.04 0.92 -5.15
C ILE A 45 -14.55 0.82 -4.91
N ALA A 46 -15.14 -0.39 -4.87
CA ALA A 46 -16.57 -0.53 -4.58
C ALA A 46 -16.99 -1.96 -4.20
N SER A 47 -18.09 -2.07 -3.44
CA SER A 47 -18.90 -3.29 -3.32
C SER A 47 -20.18 -3.14 -4.13
N VAL A 48 -20.39 -4.00 -5.12
CA VAL A 48 -21.57 -4.00 -6.00
C VAL A 48 -22.47 -5.18 -5.65
N CYS A 49 -23.77 -4.92 -5.47
CA CYS A 49 -24.79 -5.97 -5.39
C CYS A 49 -25.15 -6.38 -6.82
N VAL A 50 -24.77 -7.58 -7.21
CA VAL A 50 -24.90 -8.08 -8.58
C VAL A 50 -26.20 -8.87 -8.71
N TYR A 51 -27.09 -8.39 -9.57
CA TYR A 51 -28.25 -9.15 -10.05
C TYR A 51 -27.93 -9.90 -11.34
N ASP A 52 -27.11 -9.32 -12.24
CA ASP A 52 -26.60 -9.96 -13.45
C ASP A 52 -25.21 -9.48 -13.92
N TYR A 53 -24.64 -10.19 -14.91
CA TYR A 53 -23.33 -9.95 -15.52
C TYR A 53 -23.19 -8.59 -16.21
N GLN A 54 -24.25 -8.10 -16.85
CA GLN A 54 -24.25 -6.85 -17.60
C GLN A 54 -24.28 -5.64 -16.66
N GLU A 55 -24.94 -5.75 -15.50
CA GLU A 55 -24.89 -4.75 -14.44
C GLU A 55 -23.51 -4.68 -13.80
N LEU A 56 -22.89 -5.82 -13.47
CA LEU A 56 -21.53 -5.85 -12.91
C LEU A 56 -20.49 -5.22 -13.85
N LEU A 57 -20.55 -5.53 -15.14
CA LEU A 57 -19.66 -4.92 -16.14
C LEU A 57 -19.96 -3.43 -16.33
N ARG A 58 -21.23 -3.03 -16.37
CA ARG A 58 -21.62 -1.61 -16.47
C ARG A 58 -21.13 -0.82 -15.27
N ASP A 59 -21.27 -1.37 -14.07
CA ASP A 59 -20.80 -0.73 -12.84
C ASP A 59 -19.29 -0.65 -12.83
N ALA A 60 -18.58 -1.71 -13.24
CA ALA A 60 -17.13 -1.66 -13.40
C ALA A 60 -16.67 -0.62 -14.45
N VAL A 61 -17.33 -0.54 -15.62
CA VAL A 61 -17.07 0.49 -16.65
C VAL A 61 -17.25 1.88 -16.08
N SER A 62 -18.35 2.11 -15.37
CA SER A 62 -18.69 3.39 -14.75
C SER A 62 -17.70 3.77 -13.64
N LEU A 63 -17.41 2.84 -12.71
CA LEU A 63 -16.53 3.03 -11.56
C LEU A 63 -15.07 3.26 -11.97
N PHE A 64 -14.59 2.52 -12.98
CA PHE A 64 -13.20 2.62 -13.44
C PHE A 64 -13.02 3.60 -14.60
N LYS A 65 -14.10 4.23 -15.11
CA LYS A 65 -14.10 5.10 -16.30
C LYS A 65 -13.42 4.43 -17.50
N LEU A 66 -13.73 3.15 -17.70
CA LEU A 66 -13.19 2.38 -18.82
C LEU A 66 -13.79 2.90 -20.13
N PRO A 67 -13.07 2.82 -21.26
CA PRO A 67 -13.62 3.23 -22.55
C PRO A 67 -14.84 2.38 -22.92
N ASP A 68 -16.01 3.02 -23.11
CA ASP A 68 -17.27 2.37 -23.49
C ASP A 68 -17.19 1.65 -24.86
N ASP A 69 -16.18 1.96 -25.67
CA ASP A 69 -15.98 1.47 -27.03
C ASP A 69 -15.18 0.16 -27.11
N ARG A 70 -14.62 -0.32 -25.99
CA ARG A 70 -13.87 -1.59 -25.93
C ARG A 70 -14.73 -2.73 -25.39
N LEU A 71 -14.64 -3.88 -26.06
CA LEU A 71 -15.24 -5.13 -25.59
C LEU A 71 -14.47 -5.60 -24.34
N LEU A 72 -15.05 -5.36 -23.17
CA LEU A 72 -14.56 -5.90 -21.91
C LEU A 72 -14.87 -7.39 -21.81
N ILE A 73 -13.91 -8.11 -21.28
CA ILE A 73 -13.98 -9.55 -21.07
C ILE A 73 -13.78 -9.82 -19.58
N LEU A 74 -14.71 -10.54 -18.96
CA LEU A 74 -14.51 -11.09 -17.62
C LEU A 74 -13.85 -12.46 -17.74
N GLU A 75 -12.71 -12.63 -17.08
CA GLU A 75 -12.01 -13.90 -16.99
C GLU A 75 -12.01 -14.41 -15.56
N ARG A 76 -12.15 -15.72 -15.41
CA ARG A 76 -12.11 -16.40 -14.12
C ARG A 76 -10.84 -17.25 -14.02
N ASP A 77 -10.18 -17.23 -12.87
CA ASP A 77 -9.09 -18.16 -12.61
C ASP A 77 -9.64 -19.55 -12.27
N VAL A 78 -9.30 -20.53 -13.11
CA VAL A 78 -9.70 -21.93 -12.95
C VAL A 78 -8.45 -22.75 -12.60
N PRO A 79 -8.42 -23.43 -11.44
CA PRO A 79 -7.26 -24.20 -11.02
C PRO A 79 -6.81 -25.19 -12.10
N ARG A 80 -5.50 -25.19 -12.39
CA ARG A 80 -4.84 -26.01 -13.44
C ARG A 80 -5.22 -25.67 -14.89
N LYS A 81 -6.20 -24.81 -15.14
CA LYS A 81 -6.58 -24.32 -16.47
C LYS A 81 -6.22 -22.84 -16.69
N GLY A 82 -5.82 -22.12 -15.64
CA GLY A 82 -5.51 -20.70 -15.69
C GLY A 82 -6.77 -19.85 -15.96
N TRP A 83 -6.56 -18.64 -16.47
CA TRP A 83 -7.63 -17.69 -16.77
C TRP A 83 -8.49 -18.17 -17.94
N GLN A 84 -9.80 -18.24 -17.71
CA GLN A 84 -10.79 -18.65 -18.70
C GLN A 84 -11.78 -17.51 -18.95
N THR A 85 -11.99 -17.18 -20.22
CA THR A 85 -12.99 -16.20 -20.62
C THR A 85 -14.41 -16.73 -20.38
N LEU A 86 -15.24 -15.96 -19.68
CA LEU A 86 -16.66 -16.22 -19.56
C LEU A 86 -17.36 -15.68 -20.80
N ARG A 87 -17.74 -16.55 -21.74
CA ARG A 87 -18.27 -16.14 -23.06
C ARG A 87 -19.79 -16.13 -23.16
N GLU A 88 -20.51 -16.92 -22.38
CA GLU A 88 -21.97 -17.03 -22.40
C GLU A 88 -22.45 -17.71 -21.11
N TYR A 89 -23.69 -17.45 -20.69
CA TYR A 89 -24.25 -18.00 -19.46
C TYR A 89 -24.25 -19.54 -19.50
N SER A 90 -23.33 -20.18 -18.77
CA SER A 90 -23.46 -21.59 -18.43
C SER A 90 -23.25 -21.80 -16.93
N GLU A 91 -24.39 -21.75 -16.23
CA GLU A 91 -24.64 -22.32 -14.91
C GLU A 91 -24.19 -21.49 -13.68
N GLU A 92 -25.00 -21.57 -12.61
CA GLU A 92 -24.72 -21.06 -11.24
C GLU A 92 -23.32 -21.45 -10.71
N ASN A 93 -22.65 -22.38 -11.39
CA ASN A 93 -21.33 -22.96 -11.13
C ASN A 93 -20.15 -22.01 -11.44
N ASP A 94 -20.35 -20.99 -12.28
CA ASP A 94 -19.26 -20.05 -12.64
C ASP A 94 -18.83 -19.14 -11.48
N PHE A 95 -19.65 -19.03 -10.45
CA PHE A 95 -19.33 -18.34 -9.19
C PHE A 95 -19.09 -19.32 -8.02
N GLU A 96 -19.02 -20.62 -8.27
CA GLU A 96 -18.78 -21.63 -7.23
C GLU A 96 -17.30 -21.79 -6.91
N ARG A 97 -16.97 -21.83 -5.63
CA ARG A 97 -15.60 -22.01 -5.15
C ARG A 97 -15.05 -23.40 -5.55
N TYR A 98 -13.82 -23.45 -6.08
CA TYR A 98 -13.11 -24.73 -6.21
C TYR A 98 -12.55 -25.21 -4.86
N PRO A 99 -12.45 -26.53 -4.61
CA PRO A 99 -11.86 -27.06 -3.39
C PRO A 99 -10.46 -26.47 -3.14
N GLY A 100 -10.26 -25.88 -1.95
CA GLY A 100 -8.98 -25.26 -1.55
C GLY A 100 -8.81 -23.78 -1.91
N GLN A 101 -9.73 -23.17 -2.66
CA GLN A 101 -9.58 -21.79 -3.16
C GLN A 101 -10.31 -20.79 -2.24
N THR A 102 -9.69 -19.86 -1.51
CA THR A 102 -10.41 -19.04 -0.49
C THR A 102 -11.68 -18.35 -1.04
N PHE A 103 -11.59 -17.77 -2.25
CA PHE A 103 -12.69 -17.17 -3.00
C PHE A 103 -12.49 -17.38 -4.51
N PRO A 104 -13.54 -17.34 -5.35
CA PRO A 104 -13.38 -17.32 -6.80
C PRO A 104 -12.79 -15.98 -7.25
N LEU A 105 -11.67 -16.05 -7.99
CA LEU A 105 -10.94 -14.88 -8.48
C LEU A 105 -11.33 -14.58 -9.93
N PHE A 106 -11.63 -13.31 -10.19
CA PHE A 106 -11.96 -12.81 -11.52
C PHE A 106 -11.04 -11.63 -11.89
N ARG A 107 -10.87 -11.40 -13.18
CA ARG A 107 -10.20 -10.20 -13.72
C ARG A 107 -10.97 -9.68 -14.92
N ILE A 108 -10.86 -8.38 -15.16
CA ILE A 108 -11.44 -7.74 -16.35
C ILE A 108 -10.30 -7.45 -17.33
N SER A 109 -10.40 -7.96 -18.56
CA SER A 109 -9.44 -7.74 -19.65
C SER A 109 -10.13 -7.16 -20.89
N PHE A 110 -9.35 -6.74 -21.88
CA PHE A 110 -9.85 -6.13 -23.12
C PHE A 110 -9.72 -7.10 -24.30
N SER A 111 -10.76 -7.24 -25.13
CA SER A 111 -10.68 -7.95 -26.40
C SER A 111 -9.81 -7.18 -27.38
N SER A 112 -8.71 -7.77 -27.86
CA SER A 112 -7.80 -7.16 -28.83
C SER A 112 -8.29 -7.21 -30.29
N GLN A 113 -9.58 -7.48 -30.54
CA GLN A 113 -10.13 -7.58 -31.91
C GLN A 113 -11.45 -6.82 -32.07
N LEU A 114 -11.45 -5.83 -32.96
CA LEU A 114 -12.64 -5.21 -33.55
C LEU A 114 -12.77 -5.65 -35.00
N SER A 115 -13.91 -6.25 -35.36
CA SER A 115 -14.57 -6.05 -36.66
C SER A 115 -15.97 -6.68 -36.71
N PRO A 116 -16.87 -6.23 -37.60
CA PRO A 116 -18.10 -5.56 -37.18
C PRO A 116 -19.34 -6.18 -37.84
N ALA A 117 -20.13 -6.94 -37.10
CA ALA A 117 -21.50 -7.24 -37.46
C ALA A 117 -22.24 -7.74 -36.23
N ASP A 118 -23.47 -7.24 -36.05
CA ASP A 118 -24.51 -7.82 -35.21
C ASP A 118 -24.35 -7.70 -33.68
N GLU A 119 -24.64 -6.50 -33.17
CA GLU A 119 -25.91 -6.19 -32.49
C GLU A 119 -25.79 -4.83 -31.78
N ARG A 120 -26.68 -3.89 -32.09
CA ARG A 120 -26.71 -2.58 -31.42
C ARG A 120 -27.36 -2.75 -30.04
N PRO A 121 -26.72 -2.36 -28.93
CA PRO A 121 -27.43 -2.27 -27.66
C PRO A 121 -28.46 -1.13 -27.73
N LYS A 122 -29.71 -1.43 -27.35
CA LYS A 122 -30.78 -0.44 -27.22
C LYS A 122 -30.50 0.45 -26.01
N TYR A 123 -30.44 1.76 -26.22
CA TYR A 123 -30.37 2.76 -25.16
C TYR A 123 -31.69 2.78 -24.35
N LEU A 124 -31.56 2.87 -23.01
CA LEU A 124 -32.66 3.15 -22.08
C LEU A 124 -33.23 4.55 -22.33
N THR A 125 -34.53 4.74 -22.13
CA THR A 125 -35.21 6.00 -22.45
C THR A 125 -35.14 6.99 -21.29
N GLU A 126 -35.35 8.28 -21.58
CA GLU A 126 -35.38 9.37 -20.57
C GLU A 126 -36.37 9.13 -19.41
N ARG A 127 -37.32 8.21 -19.55
CA ARG A 127 -38.27 7.83 -18.49
C ARG A 127 -37.64 6.92 -17.41
N ASP A 128 -36.52 6.26 -17.71
CA ASP A 128 -35.84 5.31 -16.80
C ASP A 128 -34.82 6.01 -15.87
N LYS A 129 -34.58 7.31 -16.06
CA LYS A 129 -33.58 8.09 -15.31
C LYS A 129 -34.10 8.75 -14.03
N GLU A 130 -35.41 8.86 -13.84
CA GLU A 130 -36.00 9.68 -12.75
C GLU A 130 -36.29 8.92 -11.44
N GLU A 131 -36.09 7.61 -11.33
CA GLU A 131 -36.56 6.85 -10.15
C GLU A 131 -35.47 6.44 -9.12
N TRP A 132 -34.18 6.70 -9.35
CA TRP A 132 -33.12 6.16 -8.48
C TRP A 132 -32.16 7.24 -7.98
N GLY A 133 -32.44 7.73 -6.78
CA GLY A 133 -31.58 8.66 -6.05
C GLY A 133 -30.31 7.97 -5.53
N CYS A 134 -29.20 8.19 -6.22
CA CYS A 134 -27.85 7.98 -5.69
C CYS A 134 -27.00 9.21 -6.01
N SER A 135 -26.56 9.93 -4.97
CA SER A 135 -25.58 11.00 -5.12
C SER A 135 -24.17 10.40 -5.18
N ILE A 136 -23.52 10.49 -6.34
CA ILE A 136 -22.09 10.24 -6.49
C ILE A 136 -21.40 11.60 -6.58
N SER A 137 -20.46 11.86 -5.68
CA SER A 137 -19.62 13.07 -5.74
C SER A 137 -18.59 12.93 -6.87
N PRO A 138 -18.45 13.91 -7.78
CA PRO A 138 -17.54 13.79 -8.92
C PRO A 138 -16.15 14.30 -8.52
N MET A 139 -15.14 13.44 -8.60
CA MET A 139 -13.77 13.90 -8.86
C MET A 139 -13.25 13.31 -10.17
N PHE A 140 -12.79 14.23 -11.01
CA PHE A 140 -12.20 14.02 -12.32
C PHE A 140 -10.80 13.42 -12.20
N TYR A 141 -10.41 12.60 -13.18
CA TYR A 141 -9.16 12.65 -13.95
C TYR A 141 -8.89 11.31 -14.66
N SER A 142 -8.29 11.47 -15.83
CA SER A 142 -8.14 10.55 -16.95
C SER A 142 -6.84 9.76 -16.92
N SER A 143 -6.84 8.63 -17.63
CA SER A 143 -5.75 7.70 -17.96
C SER A 143 -5.59 6.49 -17.03
N MET A 144 -6.12 5.36 -17.49
CA MET A 144 -5.70 4.01 -17.07
C MET A 144 -4.75 3.47 -18.15
N THR A 145 -3.58 2.99 -17.74
CA THR A 145 -2.70 2.19 -18.61
C THR A 145 -2.91 0.71 -18.30
N GLU A 146 -3.59 0.04 -19.24
CA GLU A 146 -3.45 -1.34 -19.75
C GLU A 146 -3.15 -2.57 -18.85
N ALA A 147 -2.97 -2.47 -17.53
CA ALA A 147 -2.69 -3.65 -16.69
C ALA A 147 -3.59 -3.71 -15.43
N ASP A 148 -4.51 -4.67 -15.49
CA ASP A 148 -5.13 -5.44 -14.42
C ASP A 148 -6.02 -4.75 -13.35
N ALA A 149 -7.33 -4.71 -13.64
CA ALA A 149 -8.36 -4.63 -12.60
C ALA A 149 -8.79 -6.06 -12.19
N TYR A 150 -8.72 -6.37 -10.89
CA TYR A 150 -9.14 -7.65 -10.32
C TYR A 150 -10.50 -7.52 -9.66
N LEU A 151 -11.31 -8.55 -9.77
CA LEU A 151 -12.61 -8.63 -9.13
C LEU A 151 -12.64 -9.85 -8.21
N THR A 152 -12.97 -9.63 -6.95
CA THR A 152 -13.19 -10.70 -5.98
C THR A 152 -14.68 -10.80 -5.69
N VAL A 153 -15.32 -11.91 -6.07
CA VAL A 153 -16.76 -12.11 -5.86
C VAL A 153 -17.01 -12.96 -4.63
N TYR A 154 -17.87 -12.48 -3.73
CA TYR A 154 -18.30 -13.20 -2.55
C TYR A 154 -19.63 -13.92 -2.84
N ARG A 155 -19.66 -15.24 -2.59
CA ARG A 155 -20.90 -16.03 -2.59
C ARG A 155 -21.35 -16.23 -1.14
N PRO A 156 -22.55 -15.77 -0.75
CA PRO A 156 -23.16 -16.22 0.49
C PRO A 156 -23.44 -17.73 0.34
N SER A 157 -22.89 -18.57 1.21
CA SER A 157 -23.11 -20.02 1.13
C SER A 157 -24.60 -20.33 1.21
N ALA A 158 -25.06 -21.32 0.44
CA ALA A 158 -26.45 -21.74 0.28
C ALA A 158 -27.05 -22.46 1.52
N VAL A 159 -26.79 -21.96 2.73
CA VAL A 159 -27.36 -22.49 3.98
C VAL A 159 -28.02 -21.34 4.73
N GLY A 160 -29.32 -21.17 4.45
CA GLY A 160 -30.22 -20.32 5.22
C GLY A 160 -30.05 -18.83 4.95
N TYR A 161 -31.17 -18.13 4.80
CA TYR A 161 -31.21 -16.67 4.80
C TYR A 161 -30.70 -16.12 6.15
N GLY A 162 -29.39 -15.96 6.27
CA GLY A 162 -28.75 -15.03 7.19
C GLY A 162 -28.44 -13.76 6.40
N ALA A 163 -28.90 -12.61 6.88
CA ALA A 163 -28.58 -11.31 6.30
C ALA A 163 -27.07 -11.20 6.03
N LEU A 164 -26.68 -10.49 4.96
CA LEU A 164 -25.29 -10.06 4.75
C LEU A 164 -24.72 -9.56 6.08
N PRO A 165 -23.50 -9.95 6.47
CA PRO A 165 -22.88 -9.37 7.66
C PRO A 165 -22.85 -7.85 7.43
N LYS A 166 -23.54 -7.13 8.30
CA LYS A 166 -23.56 -5.66 8.23
C LYS A 166 -22.11 -5.17 8.30
N PRO A 167 -21.73 -4.18 7.48
CA PRO A 167 -20.42 -3.56 7.64
C PRO A 167 -20.28 -3.04 9.08
N LEU A 168 -19.10 -3.24 9.64
CA LEU A 168 -18.69 -2.67 10.90
C LEU A 168 -18.40 -1.19 10.65
N SER A 169 -19.07 -0.30 11.37
CA SER A 169 -18.66 1.10 11.45
C SER A 169 -17.49 1.16 12.42
N LEU A 170 -16.33 1.60 11.96
CA LEU A 170 -15.11 1.66 12.75
C LEU A 170 -14.57 3.09 12.77
N MET A 171 -13.78 3.40 13.78
CA MET A 171 -13.07 4.66 13.89
C MET A 171 -11.56 4.44 13.86
N ILE A 172 -10.88 4.93 12.82
CA ILE A 172 -9.41 4.94 12.77
C ILE A 172 -8.90 6.20 13.44
N LYS A 173 -8.11 6.05 14.50
CA LYS A 173 -7.48 7.16 15.23
C LYS A 173 -6.01 7.26 14.83
N THR A 174 -5.61 8.40 14.28
CA THR A 174 -4.22 8.66 13.89
C THR A 174 -3.48 9.45 14.98
N LEU A 175 -2.15 9.46 14.92
CA LEU A 175 -1.26 10.13 15.90
C LEU A 175 -1.50 11.64 16.10
N PRO A 176 -1.91 12.46 15.11
CA PRO A 176 -2.34 13.83 15.36
C PRO A 176 -3.75 13.94 16.01
N GLY A 177 -4.35 12.82 16.42
CA GLY A 177 -5.69 12.78 17.05
C GLY A 177 -6.84 12.85 16.05
N ARG A 178 -6.57 12.83 14.74
CA ARG A 178 -7.60 12.79 13.69
C ARG A 178 -8.34 11.45 13.75
N GLN A 179 -9.65 11.52 13.56
CA GLN A 179 -10.55 10.37 13.57
C GLN A 179 -11.14 10.20 12.17
N ILE A 180 -10.97 9.02 11.59
CA ILE A 180 -11.42 8.69 10.23
C ILE A 180 -12.48 7.59 10.36
N PRO A 181 -13.76 7.89 10.08
CA PRO A 181 -14.80 6.88 10.06
C PRO A 181 -14.61 5.98 8.83
N ILE A 182 -14.67 4.67 9.03
CA ILE A 182 -14.59 3.70 7.94
C ILE A 182 -15.63 2.59 8.12
N GLU A 183 -16.24 2.18 7.02
CA GLU A 183 -17.09 0.98 7.00
C GLU A 183 -16.25 -0.21 6.55
N TRP A 184 -16.27 -1.28 7.32
CA TRP A 184 -15.41 -2.44 7.07
C TRP A 184 -16.17 -3.74 7.15
N TYR A 185 -15.82 -4.66 6.25
CA TYR A 185 -16.45 -5.97 6.22
C TYR A 185 -15.73 -6.95 7.16
N PRO A 186 -16.45 -7.71 8.02
CA PRO A 186 -15.86 -8.69 8.95
C PRO A 186 -14.90 -9.71 8.32
N GLN A 187 -15.11 -10.04 7.05
CA GLN A 187 -14.33 -11.02 6.31
C GLN A 187 -13.05 -10.47 5.66
N ALA A 188 -12.88 -9.14 5.60
CA ALA A 188 -11.69 -8.52 5.01
C ALA A 188 -10.53 -8.50 6.01
N THR A 189 -9.31 -8.66 5.49
CA THR A 189 -8.11 -8.76 6.31
C THR A 189 -7.64 -7.40 6.82
N VAL A 190 -6.73 -7.42 7.80
CA VAL A 190 -6.02 -6.23 8.27
C VAL A 190 -5.19 -5.61 7.13
N LEU A 191 -4.60 -6.43 6.25
CA LEU A 191 -3.86 -5.95 5.09
C LEU A 191 -4.76 -5.17 4.12
N ASP A 192 -5.96 -5.68 3.86
CA ASP A 192 -6.95 -4.99 3.02
C ASP A 192 -7.31 -3.62 3.60
N LEU A 193 -7.45 -3.53 4.93
CA LEU A 193 -7.71 -2.26 5.63
C LEU A 193 -6.53 -1.29 5.46
N LYS A 194 -5.30 -1.78 5.57
CA LYS A 194 -4.12 -0.94 5.34
C LYS A 194 -4.06 -0.41 3.92
N TYR A 195 -4.38 -1.23 2.91
CA TYR A 195 -4.45 -0.76 1.53
C TYR A 195 -5.52 0.33 1.35
N ALA A 196 -6.69 0.16 1.97
CA ALA A 196 -7.74 1.17 1.94
C ALA A 196 -7.29 2.50 2.58
N LEU A 197 -6.62 2.42 3.74
CA LEU A 197 -6.07 3.58 4.44
C LEU A 197 -4.91 4.22 3.67
N ALA A 198 -4.12 3.45 2.93
CA ALA A 198 -3.07 3.99 2.08
C ALA A 198 -3.66 4.83 0.94
N ALA A 199 -4.75 4.36 0.35
CA ALA A 199 -5.46 5.09 -0.70
C ALA A 199 -6.15 6.35 -0.17
N SER A 200 -6.72 6.32 1.04
CA SER A 200 -7.48 7.45 1.59
C SER A 200 -6.63 8.49 2.30
N GLU A 201 -5.62 8.07 3.07
CA GLU A 201 -4.78 8.95 3.89
C GLU A 201 -3.38 9.16 3.31
N GLY A 202 -3.04 8.46 2.22
CA GLY A 202 -1.74 8.58 1.55
C GLY A 202 -0.57 7.97 2.33
N VAL A 203 -0.82 7.21 3.40
CA VAL A 203 0.23 6.55 4.20
C VAL A 203 0.57 5.19 3.59
N PRO A 204 1.81 4.90 3.18
CA PRO A 204 2.20 3.60 2.65
C PRO A 204 1.83 2.43 3.58
N VAL A 205 1.34 1.31 3.02
CA VAL A 205 0.85 0.12 3.78
C VAL A 205 1.88 -0.40 4.78
N ASP A 206 3.14 -0.37 4.37
CA ASP A 206 4.30 -0.82 5.13
C ASP A 206 4.70 0.17 6.25
N GLN A 207 4.29 1.43 6.12
CA GLN A 207 4.39 2.45 7.16
C GLN A 207 3.17 2.46 8.10
N GLN A 208 2.14 1.66 7.83
CA GLN A 208 0.96 1.56 8.69
C GLN A 208 1.09 0.43 9.70
N SER A 209 1.00 0.78 10.97
CA SER A 209 0.85 -0.18 12.06
C SER A 209 -0.48 0.02 12.78
N LEU A 210 -1.40 -0.92 12.57
CA LEU A 210 -2.73 -0.87 13.19
C LEU A 210 -2.70 -1.57 14.55
N LYS A 211 -3.21 -0.90 15.58
CA LYS A 211 -3.34 -1.43 16.95
C LYS A 211 -4.78 -1.40 17.44
N PHE A 212 -5.17 -2.46 18.13
CA PHE A 212 -6.42 -2.57 18.86
C PHE A 212 -6.16 -3.03 20.29
N TYR A 213 -6.68 -2.31 21.28
CA TYR A 213 -6.41 -2.52 22.72
C TYR A 213 -4.92 -2.76 23.04
N GLY A 214 -4.02 -1.99 22.40
CA GLY A 214 -2.58 -2.07 22.62
C GLY A 214 -1.87 -3.23 21.90
N LYS A 215 -2.59 -4.11 21.20
CA LYS A 215 -2.02 -5.21 20.40
C LYS A 215 -1.94 -4.83 18.92
N HIS A 216 -0.85 -5.20 18.27
CA HIS A 216 -0.73 -5.07 16.82
C HIS A 216 -1.67 -6.06 16.11
N LEU A 217 -2.31 -5.57 15.07
CA LEU A 217 -3.15 -6.39 14.18
C LEU A 217 -2.26 -7.06 13.13
N GLU A 218 -2.51 -8.34 12.85
CA GLU A 218 -1.72 -9.15 11.93
C GLU A 218 -2.31 -9.09 10.52
N ASP A 219 -1.49 -8.78 9.51
CA ASP A 219 -1.92 -8.55 8.12
C ASP A 219 -2.73 -9.71 7.52
N GLY A 220 -2.40 -10.96 7.88
CA GLY A 220 -3.07 -12.17 7.39
C GLY A 220 -4.37 -12.55 8.12
N ARG A 221 -4.80 -11.79 9.13
CA ARG A 221 -6.03 -12.05 9.90
C ARG A 221 -7.10 -11.02 9.62
N THR A 222 -8.35 -11.35 9.94
CA THR A 222 -9.47 -10.40 9.87
C THR A 222 -9.52 -9.53 11.13
N LEU A 223 -10.22 -8.39 11.06
CA LEU A 223 -10.46 -7.56 12.25
C LEU A 223 -11.23 -8.32 13.34
N CYS A 224 -12.16 -9.18 12.95
CA CYS A 224 -12.94 -9.99 13.88
C CYS A 224 -12.10 -11.04 14.61
N ASP A 225 -11.05 -11.60 13.98
CA ASP A 225 -10.10 -12.50 14.64
C ASP A 225 -9.37 -11.82 15.81
N HIS A 226 -9.26 -10.49 15.77
CA HIS A 226 -8.69 -9.66 16.83
C HIS A 226 -9.74 -9.11 17.81
N GLY A 227 -11.00 -9.50 17.68
CA GLY A 227 -12.10 -9.06 18.55
C GLY A 227 -12.56 -7.63 18.27
N VAL A 228 -12.29 -7.09 17.09
CA VAL A 228 -12.81 -5.78 16.67
C VAL A 228 -14.31 -5.92 16.35
N GLU A 229 -15.12 -5.09 16.98
CA GLU A 229 -16.58 -5.06 16.84
C GLU A 229 -17.06 -3.75 16.18
N HIS A 230 -18.37 -3.65 15.91
CA HIS A 230 -18.99 -2.42 15.46
C HIS A 230 -18.74 -1.29 16.47
N ASP A 231 -18.52 -0.07 15.98
CA ASP A 231 -18.11 1.13 16.71
C ASP A 231 -16.74 1.06 17.42
N SER A 232 -15.93 0.04 17.11
CA SER A 232 -14.58 -0.07 17.65
C SER A 232 -13.63 1.01 17.11
N SER A 233 -12.69 1.44 17.96
CA SER A 233 -11.60 2.34 17.58
C SER A 233 -10.30 1.57 17.36
N ILE A 234 -9.72 1.68 16.17
CA ILE A 234 -8.39 1.15 15.84
C ILE A 234 -7.41 2.33 15.77
N TYR A 235 -6.24 2.17 16.37
CA TYR A 235 -5.19 3.17 16.33
C TYR A 235 -4.25 2.89 15.17
N MET A 236 -4.07 3.85 14.26
CA MET A 236 -3.05 3.81 13.22
C MET A 236 -1.80 4.54 13.70
N ILE A 237 -0.74 3.77 13.92
CA ILE A 237 0.60 4.26 14.21
C ILE A 237 1.37 4.29 12.89
N LEU A 238 2.09 5.39 12.69
CA LEU A 238 2.99 5.55 11.56
C LEU A 238 4.35 4.99 11.95
N ASN A 239 4.76 3.92 11.27
CA ASN A 239 6.12 3.45 11.29
C ASN A 239 6.91 4.33 10.34
N LEU A 240 7.68 5.26 10.88
CA LEU A 240 8.63 6.02 10.07
C LEU A 240 9.78 5.07 9.74
N ARG A 241 10.01 4.89 8.43
CA ARG A 241 11.06 4.01 7.91
C ARG A 241 12.26 4.85 7.49
N GLY A 242 13.42 4.57 8.08
CA GLY A 242 14.70 4.89 7.45
C GLY A 242 14.91 3.90 6.31
N GLY A 243 14.54 4.28 5.09
CA GLY A 243 14.58 3.42 3.92
C GLY A 243 15.96 3.40 3.25
N LYS A 244 16.41 2.19 2.92
CA LYS A 244 17.60 1.83 2.15
C LYS A 244 18.88 2.66 2.42
N PRO A 245 19.40 2.71 3.65
CA PRO A 245 20.85 2.85 3.81
C PRO A 245 21.62 1.74 3.07
N VAL A 246 22.45 2.14 2.10
CA VAL A 246 23.39 1.25 1.43
C VAL A 246 24.81 1.75 1.56
N ILE A 247 25.75 0.82 1.74
CA ILE A 247 27.15 1.11 2.04
C ILE A 247 28.04 0.53 0.94
N TYR A 248 28.77 1.39 0.24
CA TYR A 248 29.78 1.05 -0.74
C TYR A 248 31.18 1.22 -0.14
N LEU A 249 32.10 0.31 -0.47
CA LEU A 249 33.50 0.37 -0.08
C LEU A 249 34.36 0.48 -1.33
N PHE A 250 35.26 1.47 -1.37
CA PHE A 250 36.20 1.69 -2.47
C PHE A 250 37.64 1.76 -1.95
N PRO A 251 38.24 0.62 -1.57
CA PRO A 251 39.62 0.58 -1.11
C PRO A 251 40.60 0.82 -2.28
N PRO A 252 41.80 1.38 -2.04
CA PRO A 252 42.77 1.64 -3.10
C PRO A 252 43.44 0.36 -3.63
N THR A 253 43.46 -0.69 -2.81
CA THR A 253 43.91 -2.05 -3.13
C THR A 253 42.89 -3.04 -2.60
N PRO A 254 42.78 -4.26 -3.15
CA PRO A 254 41.89 -5.27 -2.60
C PRO A 254 42.10 -5.47 -1.09
N LEU A 255 41.00 -5.53 -0.36
CA LEU A 255 40.98 -5.88 1.07
C LEU A 255 40.45 -7.30 1.21
N ASP A 256 41.28 -8.20 1.72
CA ASP A 256 40.92 -9.60 1.92
C ASP A 256 39.82 -9.77 2.98
N SER A 257 39.75 -8.83 3.92
CA SER A 257 38.78 -8.78 5.01
C SER A 257 38.57 -7.35 5.47
N ALA A 258 37.40 -6.79 5.19
CA ALA A 258 36.91 -5.54 5.76
C ALA A 258 35.69 -5.82 6.64
N SER A 259 35.73 -5.38 7.90
CA SER A 259 34.59 -5.42 8.82
C SER A 259 33.78 -4.14 8.70
N VAL A 260 32.47 -4.26 8.56
CA VAL A 260 31.54 -3.14 8.50
C VAL A 260 30.48 -3.38 9.54
N SER A 261 30.30 -2.45 10.47
CA SER A 261 29.32 -2.55 11.54
C SER A 261 28.46 -1.30 11.62
N VAL A 262 27.14 -1.50 11.68
CA VAL A 262 26.17 -0.43 11.92
C VAL A 262 25.61 -0.64 13.32
N THR A 263 25.61 0.41 14.14
CA THR A 263 24.97 0.38 15.46
C THR A 263 23.89 1.45 15.55
N LEU A 264 22.66 1.03 15.83
CA LEU A 264 21.49 1.91 15.94
C LEU A 264 21.23 2.29 17.40
N THR A 265 20.77 3.51 17.61
CA THR A 265 20.23 3.95 18.90
C THR A 265 18.92 3.23 19.24
N PRO A 266 18.47 3.22 20.51
CA PRO A 266 17.25 2.52 20.92
C PRO A 266 15.97 2.99 20.22
N GLU A 267 15.97 4.18 19.61
CA GLU A 267 14.85 4.73 18.84
C GLU A 267 14.65 4.01 17.49
N TRP A 268 15.69 3.34 16.99
CA TRP A 268 15.69 2.63 15.72
C TRP A 268 15.98 1.14 15.91
N HIS A 269 15.29 0.32 15.11
CA HIS A 269 15.49 -1.12 15.12
C HIS A 269 15.62 -1.61 13.69
N PHE A 270 16.55 -2.54 13.44
CA PHE A 270 16.72 -3.14 12.12
C PHE A 270 15.44 -3.84 11.66
N SER A 271 14.96 -3.47 10.48
CA SER A 271 13.81 -4.11 9.83
C SER A 271 14.23 -5.02 8.66
N ALA A 272 15.34 -4.71 8.01
CA ALA A 272 15.93 -5.54 6.96
C ALA A 272 17.45 -5.38 6.94
N LEU A 273 18.15 -6.47 6.62
CA LEU A 273 19.61 -6.55 6.52
C LEU A 273 19.98 -7.43 5.34
N TYR A 274 20.93 -6.98 4.52
CA TYR A 274 21.44 -7.75 3.39
C TYR A 274 22.94 -7.51 3.16
N PRO A 275 23.80 -8.55 3.19
CA PRO A 275 23.50 -9.95 3.49
C PRO A 275 22.85 -10.18 4.85
N VAL A 276 22.15 -11.31 4.99
CA VAL A 276 21.41 -11.62 6.22
C VAL A 276 22.40 -11.88 7.35
N VAL A 277 22.30 -11.07 8.40
CA VAL A 277 23.06 -11.21 9.65
C VAL A 277 22.12 -10.98 10.83
N ASP A 278 22.39 -11.64 11.96
CA ASP A 278 21.61 -11.46 13.18
C ASP A 278 22.11 -10.24 13.97
N PRO A 279 21.26 -9.22 14.22
CA PRO A 279 21.64 -8.09 15.06
C PRO A 279 21.96 -8.52 16.49
N VAL A 280 23.06 -8.00 17.02
CA VAL A 280 23.50 -8.21 18.40
C VAL A 280 23.07 -7.01 19.26
N LYS A 281 22.37 -7.28 20.35
CA LYS A 281 22.07 -6.25 21.37
C LYS A 281 23.36 -5.85 22.08
N ARG A 282 23.59 -4.55 22.21
CA ARG A 282 24.68 -3.98 23.00
C ARG A 282 24.14 -3.40 24.33
N GLY A 283 25.04 -2.83 25.14
CA GLY A 283 24.64 -2.10 26.34
C GLY A 283 23.74 -0.91 25.98
N GLU A 284 22.91 -0.46 26.93
CA GLU A 284 22.04 0.73 26.78
C GLU A 284 20.89 0.62 25.76
N GLY A 285 20.60 -0.58 25.24
CA GLY A 285 19.48 -0.81 24.32
C GLY A 285 19.83 -0.62 22.84
N GLU A 286 21.08 -0.31 22.53
CA GLU A 286 21.58 -0.28 21.15
C GLU A 286 21.53 -1.67 20.49
N THR A 287 21.35 -1.70 19.17
CA THR A 287 21.46 -2.92 18.36
C THR A 287 22.50 -2.75 17.26
N SER A 288 23.30 -3.78 17.02
CA SER A 288 24.45 -3.72 16.11
C SER A 288 24.42 -4.88 15.11
N ALA A 289 24.56 -4.58 13.83
CA ALA A 289 24.71 -5.55 12.75
C ALA A 289 26.09 -5.41 12.13
N SER A 290 26.74 -6.53 11.83
CA SER A 290 28.12 -6.56 11.33
C SER A 290 28.28 -7.53 10.17
N TRP A 291 28.98 -7.09 9.14
CA TRP A 291 29.40 -7.88 7.99
C TRP A 291 30.92 -7.95 7.92
N THR A 292 31.43 -9.01 7.30
CA THR A 292 32.85 -9.08 6.92
C THR A 292 32.92 -9.44 5.45
N VAL A 293 33.57 -8.59 4.67
CA VAL A 293 33.58 -8.69 3.21
C VAL A 293 34.99 -8.67 2.66
N PHE A 294 35.20 -9.38 1.56
CA PHE A 294 36.24 -9.04 0.60
C PHE A 294 35.81 -7.78 -0.15
N ALA A 295 36.68 -6.78 -0.30
CA ALA A 295 36.35 -5.54 -1.00
C ALA A 295 37.37 -5.21 -2.10
N GLN A 296 36.89 -4.93 -3.30
CA GLN A 296 37.73 -4.59 -4.45
C GLN A 296 37.73 -3.08 -4.75
N PRO A 297 38.79 -2.56 -5.40
CA PRO A 297 38.85 -1.14 -5.77
C PRO A 297 37.74 -0.64 -6.72
N ASP A 298 37.08 -1.55 -7.44
CA ASP A 298 35.95 -1.22 -8.31
C ASP A 298 34.59 -1.11 -7.57
N GLY A 299 34.60 -1.37 -6.26
CA GLY A 299 33.41 -1.36 -5.41
C GLY A 299 32.68 -2.71 -5.31
N SER A 300 33.15 -3.75 -5.97
CA SER A 300 32.60 -5.10 -5.80
C SER A 300 32.99 -5.68 -4.44
N LEU A 301 32.02 -6.33 -3.79
CA LEU A 301 32.19 -6.98 -2.49
C LEU A 301 31.86 -8.46 -2.60
N VAL A 302 32.50 -9.28 -1.75
CA VAL A 302 32.07 -10.65 -1.50
C VAL A 302 31.89 -10.84 -0.01
N ASP A 303 30.69 -11.19 0.42
CA ASP A 303 30.44 -11.53 1.83
C ASP A 303 31.17 -12.81 2.21
N LEU A 304 32.00 -12.76 3.26
CA LEU A 304 32.83 -13.90 3.65
C LEU A 304 32.02 -15.03 4.31
N ALA A 305 30.85 -14.72 4.88
CA ALA A 305 30.03 -15.73 5.53
C ALA A 305 29.21 -16.54 4.52
N SER A 306 28.62 -15.87 3.52
CA SER A 306 27.72 -16.50 2.55
C SER A 306 28.35 -16.72 1.17
N GLY A 307 29.49 -16.09 0.87
CA GLY A 307 30.11 -16.10 -0.46
C GLY A 307 29.33 -15.32 -1.53
N LEU A 308 28.41 -14.43 -1.12
CA LEU A 308 27.58 -13.67 -2.06
C LEU A 308 28.38 -12.52 -2.65
N GLU A 309 28.31 -12.36 -3.98
CA GLU A 309 28.83 -11.18 -4.68
C GLU A 309 27.82 -10.03 -4.58
N LEU A 310 28.31 -8.85 -4.21
CA LEU A 310 27.49 -7.69 -3.89
C LEU A 310 28.09 -6.42 -4.50
N LYS A 311 27.23 -5.42 -4.71
CA LYS A 311 27.66 -4.06 -5.02
C LYS A 311 27.77 -3.17 -3.78
N TYR A 312 27.02 -3.51 -2.74
CA TYR A 312 26.92 -2.75 -1.50
C TYR A 312 26.35 -3.64 -0.40
N LEU A 313 26.58 -3.25 0.84
CA LEU A 313 25.83 -3.74 2.00
C LEU A 313 24.56 -2.92 2.16
N PHE A 314 23.51 -3.51 2.70
CA PHE A 314 22.20 -2.87 2.85
C PHE A 314 21.65 -3.10 4.25
N TRP A 315 21.05 -2.05 4.80
CA TRP A 315 20.27 -2.12 6.03
C TRP A 315 19.08 -1.18 5.96
N GLU A 316 18.05 -1.48 6.73
CA GLU A 316 16.89 -0.62 6.95
C GLU A 316 16.54 -0.60 8.43
N ALA A 317 15.96 0.52 8.87
CA ALA A 317 15.47 0.67 10.24
C ALA A 317 14.05 1.22 10.30
N GLU A 318 13.32 0.76 11.31
CA GLU A 318 12.02 1.30 11.70
C GLU A 318 12.14 2.07 13.02
N ALA A 319 11.46 3.20 13.10
CA ALA A 319 11.29 3.94 14.34
C ALA A 319 9.92 3.64 14.97
N TYR A 320 9.90 3.32 16.25
CA TYR A 320 8.66 3.27 17.02
C TYR A 320 8.43 4.62 17.68
N LYS A 321 7.31 5.29 17.38
CA LYS A 321 6.92 6.49 18.15
C LYS A 321 6.78 6.12 19.62
N THR A 322 7.75 6.49 20.43
CA THR A 322 7.66 6.36 21.88
C THR A 322 6.81 7.50 22.42
N THR A 323 5.88 7.20 23.33
CA THR A 323 5.06 8.21 24.03
C THR A 323 5.86 9.01 25.06
N SER A 324 7.19 8.88 25.05
CA SER A 324 8.08 9.58 25.97
C SER A 324 8.11 11.05 25.57
N SER A 325 7.47 11.88 26.38
CA SER A 325 7.55 13.34 26.32
C SER A 325 8.91 13.90 26.75
N THR A 326 9.92 13.04 26.89
CA THR A 326 11.28 13.48 27.22
C THR A 326 11.89 14.01 25.92
N PRO A 327 12.16 15.32 25.81
CA PRO A 327 12.79 15.86 24.61
C PRO A 327 14.11 15.14 24.41
N SER A 328 14.28 14.49 23.27
CA SER A 328 15.59 13.97 22.89
C SER A 328 16.54 15.18 22.85
N HIS A 329 17.69 15.06 23.51
CA HIS A 329 18.76 16.07 23.42
C HIS A 329 19.45 16.04 22.03
N LEU A 330 18.90 15.29 21.08
CA LEU A 330 19.46 15.05 19.76
C LEU A 330 18.90 16.06 18.76
N VAL A 331 19.79 16.65 17.95
CA VAL A 331 19.43 17.51 16.82
C VAL A 331 18.62 16.76 15.75
N PHE A 332 18.76 15.42 15.70
CA PHE A 332 17.97 14.51 14.90
C PHE A 332 17.44 13.38 15.78
N ASP A 333 16.11 13.32 15.92
CA ASP A 333 15.40 12.24 16.59
C ASP A 333 14.79 11.32 15.52
N PRO A 334 15.24 10.06 15.42
CA PRO A 334 14.72 9.16 14.41
C PRO A 334 13.27 8.74 14.62
N SER A 335 12.76 8.78 15.87
CA SER A 335 11.36 8.52 16.20
C SER A 335 10.44 9.72 15.96
N ASN A 336 11.01 10.92 15.93
CA ASN A 336 10.28 12.16 15.68
C ASN A 336 11.10 13.15 14.83
N PRO A 337 11.38 12.80 13.56
CA PRO A 337 12.24 13.60 12.71
C PRO A 337 11.59 14.94 12.36
N SER A 338 12.34 16.05 12.50
CA SER A 338 11.85 17.37 12.13
C SER A 338 12.13 17.69 10.66
N LEU A 339 11.11 18.22 9.97
CA LEU A 339 11.24 18.76 8.61
C LEU A 339 10.16 19.82 8.38
N ASP A 340 10.59 21.08 8.29
CA ASP A 340 9.73 22.27 8.19
C ASP A 340 10.47 23.44 7.49
N ALA A 341 9.78 24.56 7.29
CA ALA A 341 10.29 25.74 6.60
C ALA A 341 11.58 26.33 7.22
N SER A 342 11.84 26.12 8.52
CA SER A 342 13.03 26.65 9.18
C SER A 342 14.31 25.88 8.79
N ASN A 343 14.17 24.59 8.48
CA ASN A 343 15.29 23.66 8.32
C ASN A 343 15.34 22.93 6.95
N GLY A 344 14.34 23.12 6.10
CA GLY A 344 14.27 22.48 4.79
C GLY A 344 14.07 23.42 3.61
N CYS A 345 14.10 22.82 2.43
CA CYS A 345 13.78 23.44 1.15
C CYS A 345 12.54 22.79 0.55
N ALA A 346 11.80 23.50 -0.31
CA ALA A 346 10.68 22.92 -1.05
C ALA A 346 10.81 23.14 -2.55
N LEU A 347 10.44 22.13 -3.35
CA LEU A 347 10.37 22.22 -4.80
C LEU A 347 9.12 21.55 -5.37
N PRO A 348 8.55 22.08 -6.46
CA PRO A 348 7.62 21.31 -7.28
C PRO A 348 8.28 20.03 -7.80
N PHE A 349 7.51 18.95 -7.90
CA PHE A 349 8.01 17.65 -8.37
C PHE A 349 8.73 17.75 -9.73
N THR A 350 8.22 18.58 -10.64
CA THR A 350 8.77 18.78 -12.00
C THR A 350 10.23 19.25 -11.99
N SER A 351 10.64 19.98 -10.95
CA SER A 351 12.01 20.48 -10.78
C SER A 351 12.81 19.67 -9.76
N PHE A 352 12.13 18.92 -8.89
CA PHE A 352 12.75 18.22 -7.76
C PHE A 352 13.74 17.14 -8.20
N LEU A 353 13.36 16.23 -9.10
CA LEU A 353 14.23 15.10 -9.47
C LEU A 353 15.54 15.56 -10.13
N ALA A 354 15.47 16.55 -11.02
CA ALA A 354 16.65 17.14 -11.65
C ALA A 354 17.55 17.86 -10.63
N HIS A 355 16.94 18.56 -9.67
CA HIS A 355 17.68 19.17 -8.58
C HIS A 355 18.35 18.12 -7.68
N LEU A 356 17.63 17.05 -7.33
CA LEU A 356 18.12 15.97 -6.49
C LEU A 356 19.34 15.29 -7.14
N ASP A 357 19.27 14.90 -8.42
CA ASP A 357 20.43 14.30 -9.11
C ASP A 357 21.64 15.23 -9.10
N LYS A 358 21.44 16.52 -9.41
CA LYS A 358 22.51 17.52 -9.40
C LYS A 358 23.12 17.68 -8.00
N THR A 359 22.30 17.69 -6.95
CA THR A 359 22.76 17.81 -5.57
C THR A 359 23.52 16.56 -5.14
N LEU A 360 23.00 15.36 -5.41
CA LEU A 360 23.70 14.10 -5.12
C LEU A 360 25.04 14.01 -5.88
N ALA A 361 25.11 14.53 -7.11
CA ALA A 361 26.37 14.62 -7.84
C ALA A 361 27.38 15.55 -7.16
N ALA A 362 26.93 16.70 -6.67
CA ALA A 362 27.76 17.64 -5.91
C ALA A 362 28.22 17.08 -4.56
N LEU A 363 27.44 16.18 -3.96
CA LEU A 363 27.82 15.40 -2.76
C LEU A 363 28.73 14.20 -3.07
N SER A 364 29.30 14.15 -4.29
CA SER A 364 30.24 13.12 -4.75
C SER A 364 29.67 11.70 -4.87
N LEU A 365 28.35 11.54 -5.02
CA LEU A 365 27.77 10.23 -5.36
C LEU A 365 28.02 9.91 -6.84
N HIS A 366 28.56 8.71 -7.08
CA HIS A 366 28.74 8.17 -8.43
C HIS A 366 27.40 7.84 -9.09
N THR A 367 27.37 7.79 -10.42
CA THR A 367 26.15 7.64 -11.23
C THR A 367 25.25 6.47 -10.78
N ALA A 368 25.82 5.30 -10.50
CA ALA A 368 25.04 4.15 -10.04
C ALA A 368 24.33 4.40 -8.69
N ALA A 369 25.00 5.04 -7.72
CA ALA A 369 24.41 5.37 -6.44
C ALA A 369 23.29 6.40 -6.59
N ARG A 370 23.46 7.42 -7.45
CA ARG A 370 22.41 8.42 -7.71
C ARG A 370 21.16 7.80 -8.35
N ASN A 371 21.36 6.92 -9.34
CA ASN A 371 20.26 6.20 -9.97
C ASN A 371 19.52 5.32 -8.96
N ASP A 372 20.25 4.55 -8.15
CA ASP A 372 19.67 3.67 -7.14
C ASP A 372 18.94 4.46 -6.05
N PHE A 373 19.48 5.62 -5.65
CA PHE A 373 18.86 6.55 -4.70
C PHE A 373 17.51 7.04 -5.22
N ILE A 374 17.49 7.61 -6.42
CA ILE A 374 16.30 8.24 -7.00
C ILE A 374 15.23 7.19 -7.28
N THR A 375 15.62 6.06 -7.88
CA THR A 375 14.67 5.00 -8.28
C THR A 375 14.03 4.33 -7.08
N TYR A 376 14.76 4.14 -5.98
CA TYR A 376 14.18 3.57 -4.76
C TYR A 376 13.09 4.48 -4.17
N TRP A 377 13.34 5.79 -4.07
CA TRP A 377 12.37 6.74 -3.52
C TRP A 377 11.34 7.26 -4.52
N LEU A 378 11.43 6.88 -5.80
CA LEU A 378 10.59 7.43 -6.86
C LEU A 378 9.10 7.23 -6.59
N SER A 379 8.70 6.05 -6.07
CA SER A 379 7.29 5.76 -5.74
C SER A 379 6.73 6.72 -4.69
N HIS A 380 7.53 7.09 -3.68
CA HIS A 380 7.16 8.05 -2.64
C HIS A 380 7.04 9.45 -3.23
N PHE A 381 8.02 9.88 -4.02
CA PHE A 381 7.97 11.18 -4.69
C PHE A 381 6.77 11.29 -5.64
N THR A 382 6.44 10.23 -6.38
CA THR A 382 5.26 10.21 -7.26
C THR A 382 3.96 10.27 -6.48
N ARG A 383 3.88 9.62 -5.31
CA ARG A 383 2.70 9.71 -4.45
C ARG A 383 2.47 11.15 -3.97
N ILE A 384 3.53 11.84 -3.53
CA ILE A 384 3.46 13.24 -3.13
C ILE A 384 3.04 14.13 -4.32
N ARG A 385 3.59 13.89 -5.51
CA ARG A 385 3.19 14.58 -6.75
C ARG A 385 1.71 14.38 -7.05
N ASP A 386 1.22 13.14 -6.97
CA ASP A 386 -0.15 12.79 -7.33
C ASP A 386 -1.16 13.37 -6.33
N ALA A 387 -0.73 13.64 -5.10
CA ALA A 387 -1.46 14.43 -4.12
C ALA A 387 -1.45 15.95 -4.39
N GLY A 388 -0.81 16.40 -5.48
CA GLY A 388 -0.71 17.82 -5.83
C GLY A 388 0.24 18.63 -4.95
N GLN A 389 1.13 17.95 -4.22
CA GLN A 389 2.04 18.57 -3.26
C GLN A 389 3.43 18.85 -3.85
N HIS A 390 4.13 19.81 -3.26
CA HIS A 390 5.57 19.99 -3.44
C HIS A 390 6.35 18.99 -2.58
N ILE A 391 7.60 18.74 -2.95
CA ILE A 391 8.53 17.94 -2.16
C ILE A 391 9.28 18.89 -1.22
N GLY A 392 8.97 18.85 0.07
CA GLY A 392 9.78 19.44 1.12
C GLY A 392 10.91 18.47 1.48
N PHE A 393 12.15 18.94 1.58
CA PHE A 393 13.29 18.08 1.85
C PHE A 393 14.45 18.79 2.55
N ARG A 394 15.27 18.00 3.25
CA ARG A 394 16.60 18.41 3.74
C ARG A 394 17.53 17.21 3.80
N PHE A 395 18.83 17.44 3.69
CA PHE A 395 19.82 16.43 4.00
C PHE A 395 20.29 16.58 5.45
N LEU A 396 20.48 15.47 6.16
CA LEU A 396 21.03 15.48 7.51
C LEU A 396 22.54 15.72 7.48
N ALA A 397 23.04 16.49 8.44
CA ALA A 397 24.47 16.59 8.68
C ALA A 397 25.01 15.20 9.07
N GLN A 398 26.20 14.85 8.57
CA GLN A 398 26.81 13.53 8.82
C GLN A 398 26.94 13.23 10.32
N SER A 399 27.30 14.24 11.12
CA SER A 399 27.43 14.11 12.57
C SER A 399 26.10 13.83 13.29
N ASP A 400 24.97 14.29 12.72
CA ASP A 400 23.65 14.05 13.28
C ASP A 400 23.16 12.64 12.95
N TYR A 401 23.41 12.21 11.72
CA TYR A 401 23.11 10.85 11.28
C TYR A 401 24.00 9.81 11.99
N GLU A 402 25.28 10.10 12.21
CA GLU A 402 26.22 9.25 12.96
C GLU A 402 25.75 8.96 14.38
N ARG A 403 25.09 9.92 15.04
CA ARG A 403 24.56 9.71 16.39
C ARG A 403 23.37 8.76 16.41
N ALA A 404 22.57 8.71 15.35
CA ALA A 404 21.41 7.81 15.23
C ALA A 404 21.79 6.41 14.73
N ALA A 405 22.76 6.35 13.81
CA ALA A 405 23.25 5.11 13.23
C ALA A 405 24.77 5.21 13.07
N ARG A 406 25.52 4.70 14.06
CA ARG A 406 26.98 4.72 14.05
C ARG A 406 27.51 3.74 13.00
N LEU A 407 28.44 4.18 12.17
CA LEU A 407 29.06 3.35 11.13
C LEU A 407 30.55 3.15 11.45
N ASP A 408 30.89 1.92 11.83
CA ASP A 408 32.25 1.49 12.13
C ASP A 408 32.79 0.61 10.98
N VAL A 409 33.90 1.00 10.37
CA VAL A 409 34.57 0.24 9.29
C VAL A 409 36.03 -0.01 9.66
N ASP A 410 36.46 -1.26 9.53
CA ASP A 410 37.84 -1.70 9.74
C ASP A 410 38.34 -2.50 8.52
N PRO A 411 39.50 -2.18 7.92
CA PRO A 411 40.43 -1.10 8.30
C PRO A 411 39.78 0.28 8.18
N LYS A 412 40.27 1.24 8.97
CA LYS A 412 39.67 2.58 9.01
C LYS A 412 39.75 3.27 7.64
N PRO A 413 38.63 3.75 7.08
CA PRO A 413 38.63 4.50 5.83
C PRO A 413 39.23 5.90 6.01
N ASP A 414 39.85 6.41 4.94
CA ASP A 414 40.43 7.75 4.89
C ASP A 414 39.35 8.84 4.77
N VAL A 415 38.23 8.50 4.13
CA VAL A 415 37.05 9.37 4.00
C VAL A 415 35.77 8.55 4.00
N VAL A 416 34.78 9.06 4.74
CA VAL A 416 33.42 8.54 4.78
C VAL A 416 32.50 9.67 4.32
N THR A 417 31.63 9.37 3.36
CA THR A 417 30.58 10.25 2.88
C THR A 417 29.24 9.60 3.20
N ARG A 418 28.43 10.23 4.06
CA ARG A 418 27.10 9.77 4.44
C ARG A 418 26.05 10.78 4.01
N VAL A 419 25.10 10.36 3.17
CA VAL A 419 24.04 11.22 2.64
C VAL A 419 22.68 10.66 3.04
N PHE A 420 21.97 11.35 3.93
CA PHE A 420 20.65 10.92 4.39
C PHE A 420 19.60 12.00 4.10
N LEU A 421 18.62 11.68 3.26
CA LEU A 421 17.55 12.60 2.85
C LEU A 421 16.34 12.46 3.77
N LEU A 422 15.90 13.56 4.37
CA LEU A 422 14.53 13.67 4.89
C LEU A 422 13.66 14.34 3.85
N PHE A 423 12.47 13.83 3.60
CA PHE A 423 11.51 14.46 2.70
C PHE A 423 10.07 14.26 3.14
N LYS A 424 9.16 15.14 2.71
CA LYS A 424 7.71 15.03 2.95
C LYS A 424 6.91 15.76 1.87
N GLY A 425 5.61 15.50 1.81
CA GLY A 425 4.68 16.31 1.04
C GLY A 425 4.37 17.64 1.71
N VAL A 426 4.41 18.72 0.94
CA VAL A 426 4.15 20.09 1.42
C VAL A 426 3.12 20.75 0.50
N GLY A 427 2.08 21.36 1.09
CA GLY A 427 1.09 22.10 0.32
C GLY A 427 1.70 23.29 -0.43
N ALA A 428 1.13 23.69 -1.56
CA ALA A 428 1.69 24.77 -2.39
C ALA A 428 1.81 26.12 -1.65
N GLU A 429 0.84 26.43 -0.77
CA GLU A 429 0.87 27.64 0.06
C GLU A 429 1.98 27.56 1.12
N GLU A 430 2.04 26.46 1.88
CA GLU A 430 3.09 26.23 2.89
C GLU A 430 4.49 26.27 2.24
N ALA A 431 4.66 25.66 1.07
CA ALA A 431 5.94 25.62 0.36
C ALA A 431 6.49 27.00 -0.03
N SER A 432 5.65 28.05 -0.03
CA SER A 432 6.11 29.43 -0.29
C SER A 432 6.94 30.02 0.84
N GLU A 433 6.80 29.49 2.06
CA GLU A 433 7.56 29.90 3.26
C GLU A 433 8.91 29.17 3.36
N TRP A 434 9.13 28.14 2.54
CA TRP A 434 10.34 27.32 2.58
C TRP A 434 11.47 27.94 1.76
N LYS A 435 12.70 27.66 2.16
CA LYS A 435 13.90 28.11 1.45
C LYS A 435 13.93 27.52 0.03
N LYS A 436 14.49 28.27 -0.90
CA LYS A 436 14.79 27.73 -2.23
C LYS A 436 16.10 26.95 -2.17
N PRO A 437 16.23 25.82 -2.87
CA PRO A 437 17.43 25.01 -2.79
C PRO A 437 18.72 25.70 -3.27
N GLY A 438 18.62 26.74 -4.10
CA GLY A 438 19.77 27.54 -4.52
C GLY A 438 20.37 28.40 -3.40
N GLU A 439 19.68 28.52 -2.26
CA GLU A 439 20.12 29.29 -1.09
C GLU A 439 20.91 28.43 -0.10
N VAL A 440 21.00 27.11 -0.33
CA VAL A 440 21.64 26.15 0.57
C VAL A 440 22.84 25.49 -0.12
N ASP A 441 24.00 25.56 0.52
CA ASP A 441 25.20 24.85 0.12
C ASP A 441 25.26 23.49 0.83
N TRP A 442 24.64 22.48 0.24
CA TRP A 442 24.57 21.14 0.83
C TRP A 442 25.93 20.50 1.07
N VAL A 443 26.95 20.80 0.26
CA VAL A 443 28.30 20.27 0.45
C VAL A 443 28.86 20.77 1.78
N LYS A 444 28.71 22.07 2.04
CA LYS A 444 29.13 22.71 3.29
C LYS A 444 28.30 22.25 4.49
N GLU A 445 26.97 22.20 4.35
CA GLU A 445 26.06 21.77 5.43
C GLU A 445 26.34 20.33 5.88
N LEU A 446 26.70 19.44 4.96
CA LEU A 446 27.02 18.04 5.27
C LEU A 446 28.50 17.83 5.66
N GLY A 447 29.35 18.83 5.44
CA GLY A 447 30.79 18.73 5.68
C GLY A 447 31.46 17.68 4.78
N ILE A 448 31.04 17.57 3.51
CA ILE A 448 31.62 16.60 2.56
C ILE A 448 33.04 17.04 2.17
N GLN A 449 34.00 16.13 2.31
CA GLN A 449 35.40 16.34 1.92
C GLN A 449 35.61 16.00 0.44
N VAL A 450 35.02 16.80 -0.47
CA VAL A 450 34.96 16.51 -1.91
C VAL A 450 36.33 16.17 -2.51
N GLU A 451 37.40 16.87 -2.12
CA GLU A 451 38.74 16.60 -2.68
C GLU A 451 39.25 15.20 -2.33
N LYS A 452 38.90 14.68 -1.15
CA LYS A 452 39.28 13.33 -0.72
C LYS A 452 38.43 12.25 -1.37
N VAL A 453 37.16 12.52 -1.64
CA VAL A 453 36.27 11.53 -2.28
C VAL A 453 36.75 11.21 -3.71
N GLU A 454 37.33 12.19 -4.40
CA GLU A 454 37.84 12.00 -5.76
C GLU A 454 39.26 11.40 -5.81
N ASP A 455 39.96 11.32 -4.67
CA ASP A 455 41.36 10.85 -4.58
C ASP A 455 41.44 9.31 -4.61
N LYS A 456 41.71 8.73 -5.79
CA LYS A 456 41.76 7.28 -6.05
C LYS A 456 42.61 6.47 -5.06
N PRO A 457 43.82 6.93 -4.67
CA PRO A 457 44.64 6.35 -3.61
C PRO A 457 44.02 6.20 -2.21
N LEU A 458 42.92 6.89 -1.88
CA LEU A 458 42.30 6.81 -0.56
C LEU A 458 41.29 5.67 -0.46
N PHE A 459 41.18 5.06 0.72
CA PHE A 459 40.06 4.18 1.05
C PHE A 459 38.82 5.02 1.37
N ARG A 460 37.81 4.92 0.50
CA ARG A 460 36.56 5.67 0.64
C ARG A 460 35.41 4.75 0.99
N VAL A 461 34.53 5.24 1.85
CA VAL A 461 33.22 4.64 2.12
C VAL A 461 32.14 5.64 1.75
N LEU A 462 31.14 5.18 1.01
CA LEU A 462 29.94 5.95 0.68
C LEU A 462 28.73 5.25 1.27
N GLU A 463 27.97 5.97 2.08
CA GLU A 463 26.64 5.55 2.50
C GLU A 463 25.60 6.55 2.03
N TRP A 464 24.48 6.06 1.52
CA TRP A 464 23.32 6.91 1.31
C TRP A 464 22.04 6.21 1.77
N GLY A 465 21.06 7.00 2.20
CA GLY A 465 19.73 6.55 2.62
C GLY A 465 18.74 7.70 2.67
N GLY A 466 17.53 7.44 3.14
CA GLY A 466 16.56 8.49 3.40
C GLY A 466 15.42 8.07 4.29
N MET A 467 14.52 9.01 4.56
CA MET A 467 13.30 8.78 5.32
C MET A 467 12.23 9.77 4.86
N GLU A 468 11.04 9.23 4.61
CA GLU A 468 9.86 10.07 4.50
C GLU A 468 9.37 10.46 5.89
N VAL A 469 9.19 11.76 6.12
CA VAL A 469 8.64 12.33 7.34
C VAL A 469 7.13 12.50 7.18
N VAL A 470 6.36 12.07 8.18
CA VAL A 470 4.89 12.13 8.17
C VAL A 470 4.33 12.95 9.32
#